data_AF-A0A1V2QVE5-F1
#
_entry.id   AF-A0A1V2QVE5-F1
#
_cell.length_a   1.000
_cell.length_b   1.000
_cell.length_c   1.000
_cell.angle_alpha   90.00
_cell.angle_beta   90.00
_cell.angle_gamma   90.00
#
_symmetry.space_group_name_H-M   'P 1'
#
loop_
_entity.id
_entity.type
_entity.pdbx_description
1 polymer ?
#
loop_
_entity_poly.entity_id
_entity_poly.type
_entity_poly.pdbx_seq_one_letter_code
_entity_poly.pdbx_strand_id
1 'polypeptide(L)'
;MDLHLSGKVFIVTGASVGIGAAVVRVLEDEGATAVGVARKPQHTTDIAADVTDLGAAGLVVDEVLHRHGRRTAWSTTRAGWSRGPASWR
;
A
#
# COMPACT_ATOMS: atom_id res chain seq x y z
N MET A 1 -6.29 3.77 17.07
CA MET A 1 -7.41 2.82 17.27
C MET A 1 -6.87 1.45 16.95
N ASP A 2 -6.74 0.55 17.92
CA ASP A 2 -5.97 -0.69 17.71
C ASP A 2 -6.58 -1.59 16.63
N LEU A 3 -6.03 -1.50 15.42
CA LEU A 3 -6.45 -2.24 14.23
C LEU A 3 -5.63 -3.54 14.05
N HIS A 4 -4.70 -3.85 14.96
CA HIS A 4 -3.77 -4.99 14.87
C HIS A 4 -3.08 -5.07 13.48
N LEU A 5 -2.60 -3.93 12.99
CA LEU A 5 -1.93 -3.82 11.67
C LEU A 5 -0.41 -3.90 11.74
N SER A 6 0.14 -3.95 12.96
CA SER A 6 1.57 -4.05 13.20
C SER A 6 2.22 -5.19 12.41
N GLY A 7 3.30 -4.86 11.70
CA GLY A 7 4.09 -5.83 10.91
C GLY A 7 3.46 -6.27 9.58
N LYS A 8 2.36 -5.64 9.16
CA LYS A 8 1.76 -5.85 7.82
C LYS A 8 2.21 -4.73 6.88
N VAL A 9 2.39 -5.08 5.61
CA VAL A 9 2.71 -4.13 4.55
C VAL A 9 1.43 -3.78 3.79
N PHE A 10 1.19 -2.51 3.53
CA PHE A 10 0.05 -1.99 2.79
C PHE A 10 0.52 -1.22 1.58
N ILE A 11 -0.18 -1.38 0.47
CA ILE A 11 0.06 -0.58 -0.73
C ILE A 11 -1.12 0.34 -0.92
N VAL A 12 -0.87 1.65 -1.02
CA VAL A 12 -1.90 2.69 -1.11
C VAL A 12 -1.76 3.45 -2.42
N THR A 13 -2.72 3.29 -3.33
CA THR A 13 -2.73 4.03 -4.60
C THR A 13 -3.28 5.44 -4.45
N GLY A 14 -2.75 6.42 -5.19
CA GLY A 14 -3.16 7.81 -5.07
C GLY A 14 -2.69 8.45 -3.77
N ALA A 15 -1.59 7.95 -3.19
CA ALA A 15 -1.06 8.40 -1.91
C ALA A 15 -0.42 9.80 -1.92
N SER A 16 -0.33 10.46 -3.08
CA SER A 16 0.33 11.77 -3.19
C SER A 16 -0.45 12.90 -2.49
N VAL A 17 -1.78 12.83 -2.42
CA VAL A 17 -2.63 13.91 -1.85
C VAL A 17 -3.93 13.37 -1.26
N GLY A 18 -4.57 14.16 -0.39
CA GLY A 18 -5.93 13.93 0.09
C GLY A 18 -6.07 12.65 0.91
N ILE A 19 -7.08 11.84 0.58
CA ILE A 19 -7.44 10.63 1.34
C ILE A 19 -6.31 9.59 1.30
N GLY A 20 -5.64 9.41 0.17
CA GLY A 20 -4.54 8.43 0.06
C GLY A 20 -3.39 8.74 1.03
N ALA A 21 -2.98 10.01 1.09
CA ALA A 21 -1.94 10.46 2.03
C ALA A 21 -2.38 10.29 3.50
N ALA A 22 -3.64 10.62 3.81
CA ALA A 22 -4.19 10.42 5.15
C ALA A 22 -4.23 8.93 5.55
N VAL A 23 -4.55 8.04 4.60
CA VAL A 23 -4.56 6.59 4.83
C VAL A 23 -3.15 6.06 5.09
N VAL A 24 -2.15 6.48 4.30
CA VAL A 24 -0.74 6.12 4.57
C VAL A 24 -0.36 6.49 6.00
N ARG A 25 -0.65 7.73 6.40
CA ARG A 25 -0.32 8.22 7.74
C ARG A 25 -0.99 7.40 8.85
N VAL A 26 -2.29 7.10 8.71
CA VAL A 26 -3.00 6.28 9.70
C VAL A 26 -2.43 4.87 9.78
N LEU A 27 -2.05 4.27 8.65
CA LEU A 27 -1.46 2.92 8.64
C LEU A 27 -0.09 2.89 9.34
N GLU A 28 0.73 3.91 9.11
CA GLU A 28 2.04 4.05 9.79
C GLU A 28 1.88 4.31 11.29
N ASP A 29 0.93 5.16 11.69
CA ASP A 29 0.62 5.44 13.10
C ASP A 29 0.16 4.17 13.85
N GLU A 30 -0.45 3.22 13.15
CA GLU A 30 -0.87 1.90 13.68
C GLU A 30 0.25 0.83 13.62
N GLY A 31 1.48 1.22 13.25
CA GLY A 31 2.66 0.35 13.19
C GLY A 31 2.72 -0.57 11.96
N ALA A 32 1.91 -0.29 10.94
CA ALA A 32 2.01 -0.97 9.66
C ALA A 32 3.07 -0.30 8.77
N THR A 33 3.58 -1.02 7.78
CA THR A 33 4.39 -0.44 6.71
C THR A 33 3.48 -0.03 5.57
N ALA A 34 3.39 1.25 5.24
CA ALA A 34 2.60 1.72 4.11
C ALA A 34 3.50 2.15 2.94
N VAL A 35 3.18 1.69 1.73
CA VAL A 35 3.86 2.06 0.48
C VAL A 35 2.88 2.87 -0.35
N GLY A 36 3.14 4.17 -0.48
CA GLY A 36 2.36 5.03 -1.35
C GLY A 36 2.69 4.78 -2.82
N VAL A 37 1.66 4.80 -3.67
CA VAL A 37 1.81 4.65 -5.13
C VAL A 37 1.16 5.85 -5.79
N ALA A 38 1.94 6.65 -6.51
CA ALA A 38 1.44 7.81 -7.22
C ALA A 38 2.36 8.17 -8.39
N ARG A 39 1.83 8.89 -9.38
CA ARG A 39 2.63 9.40 -10.51
C ARG A 39 3.73 10.36 -10.06
N LYS A 40 3.48 11.09 -8.97
CA LYS A 40 4.42 12.00 -8.32
C LYS A 40 4.54 11.57 -6.86
N PRO A 41 5.45 10.64 -6.53
CA PRO A 41 5.68 10.23 -5.15
C PRO A 41 6.06 11.43 -4.28
N GLN A 42 5.70 11.40 -3.00
CA GLN A 42 6.00 12.46 -2.04
C GLN A 42 7.01 12.00 -0.98
N HIS A 43 7.08 10.69 -0.74
CA HIS A 43 8.01 10.05 0.18
C HIS A 43 9.02 9.20 -0.57
N THR A 44 10.20 9.01 0.02
CA THR A 44 11.28 8.18 -0.56
C THR A 44 10.94 6.70 -0.62
N THR A 45 9.99 6.25 0.21
CA THR A 45 9.47 4.88 0.23
C THR A 45 8.38 4.64 -0.80
N ASP A 46 7.80 5.70 -1.39
CA ASP A 46 6.74 5.60 -2.37
C ASP A 46 7.25 5.03 -3.70
N ILE A 47 6.32 4.46 -4.47
CA ILE A 47 6.55 3.94 -5.81
C ILE A 47 5.90 4.88 -6.83
N ALA A 48 6.70 5.33 -7.80
CA ALA A 48 6.20 6.08 -8.93
C ALA A 48 5.49 5.14 -9.90
N ALA A 49 4.17 5.22 -10.01
CA ALA A 49 3.41 4.45 -10.98
C ALA A 49 2.13 5.17 -11.43
N ASP A 50 1.75 4.92 -12.68
CA ASP A 50 0.43 5.31 -13.19
C ASP A 50 -0.53 4.13 -13.07
N VAL A 51 -1.48 4.23 -12.15
CA VAL A 51 -2.47 3.18 -11.90
C VAL A 51 -3.51 3.02 -13.02
N THR A 52 -3.50 3.89 -14.02
CA THR A 52 -4.31 3.72 -15.25
C THR A 52 -3.68 2.75 -16.24
N ASP A 53 -2.39 2.46 -16.08
CA ASP A 53 -1.71 1.39 -16.80
C ASP A 53 -1.98 0.05 -16.13
N LEU A 54 -2.59 -0.88 -16.87
CA LEU A 54 -2.93 -2.22 -16.38
C LEU A 54 -1.68 -3.04 -16.00
N GLY A 55 -0.51 -2.74 -16.58
CA GLY A 55 0.76 -3.39 -16.24
C GLY A 55 1.42 -2.85 -14.96
N ALA A 56 1.10 -1.61 -14.57
CA ALA A 56 1.76 -0.95 -13.46
C ALA A 56 1.44 -1.60 -12.11
N ALA A 57 0.25 -2.17 -11.94
CA ALA A 57 -0.14 -2.85 -10.71
C ALA A 57 0.77 -4.07 -10.41
N GLY A 58 1.13 -4.85 -11.43
CA GLY A 58 2.04 -5.99 -11.28
C GLY A 58 3.43 -5.55 -10.83
N LEU A 59 3.99 -4.55 -11.50
CA LEU A 59 5.30 -3.99 -11.17
C LEU A 59 5.36 -3.41 -9.75
N VAL A 60 4.29 -2.75 -9.32
CA VAL A 60 4.17 -2.22 -7.95
C VAL A 60 4.14 -3.37 -6.94
N VAL A 61 3.37 -4.42 -7.19
CA VAL A 61 3.29 -5.57 -6.28
C VAL A 61 4.64 -6.29 -6.20
N ASP A 62 5.30 -6.53 -7.34
CA ASP A 62 6.61 -7.17 -7.39
C ASP A 62 7.67 -6.35 -6.65
N GLU A 63 7.67 -5.02 -6.82
CA GLU A 63 8.59 -4.12 -6.13
C GLU A 63 8.35 -4.13 -4.61
N VAL A 64 7.10 -4.13 -4.17
CA VAL A 64 6.79 -4.18 -2.74
C VAL A 64 7.16 -5.54 -2.14
N LEU A 65 6.91 -6.63 -2.86
CA LEU A 65 7.35 -7.97 -2.47
C LEU A 65 8.88 -8.07 -2.40
N HIS A 66 9.59 -7.42 -3.32
CA HIS A 66 11.05 -7.36 -3.32
C HIS A 66 11.57 -6.61 -2.08
N ARG A 67 10.97 -5.45 -1.74
CA ARG A 67 11.40 -4.61 -0.61
C ARG A 67 11.03 -5.18 0.76
N HIS A 68 9.89 -5.85 0.89
CA HIS A 68 9.31 -6.18 2.20
C HIS A 68 8.93 -7.66 2.39
N GLY A 69 9.08 -8.51 1.36
CA GLY A 69 8.75 -9.94 1.43
C GLY A 69 7.25 -10.24 1.38
N ARG A 70 6.88 -11.53 1.55
CA ARG A 70 5.52 -12.07 1.28
C ARG A 70 4.39 -11.61 2.22
N ARG A 71 4.58 -10.60 3.07
CA ARG A 71 3.57 -10.17 4.07
C ARG A 71 2.79 -8.93 3.64
N THR A 72 2.30 -8.93 2.41
CA THR A 72 1.70 -7.77 1.77
C THR A 72 0.18 -7.87 1.71
N ALA A 73 -0.49 -6.87 2.27
CA ALA A 73 -1.89 -6.54 2.01
C ALA A 73 -1.95 -5.36 1.03
N TRP A 74 -2.99 -5.30 0.20
CA TRP A 74 -3.20 -4.23 -0.77
C TRP A 74 -4.45 -3.42 -0.39
N SER A 75 -4.41 -2.09 -0.48
CA SER A 75 -5.58 -1.23 -0.34
C SER A 75 -5.70 -0.25 -1.53
N THR A 76 -6.79 -0.35 -2.28
CA THR A 76 -7.15 0.66 -3.30
C THR A 76 -8.05 1.73 -2.67
N THR A 77 -7.77 3.00 -2.97
CA THR A 77 -8.58 4.13 -2.47
C THR A 77 -9.90 4.29 -3.23
N ARG A 78 -10.21 3.42 -4.21
CA ARG A 78 -11.59 3.22 -4.69
C ARG A 78 -12.28 2.20 -3.78
N ALA A 79 -12.67 2.66 -2.58
CA ALA A 79 -13.51 2.00 -1.57
C ALA A 79 -13.76 0.48 -1.81
N GLY A 80 -12.76 -0.35 -1.52
CA GLY A 80 -12.86 -1.79 -1.68
C GLY A 80 -11.80 -2.52 -0.88
N TRP A 81 -12.13 -2.87 0.37
CA TRP A 81 -11.31 -3.74 1.21
C TRP A 81 -11.56 -5.19 0.75
N SER A 82 -10.63 -5.80 0.02
CA SER A 82 -10.72 -7.24 -0.29
C SER A 82 -9.71 -8.00 0.56
N ARG A 83 -10.22 -8.88 1.43
CA ARG A 83 -9.39 -9.85 2.15
C ARG A 83 -8.97 -10.93 1.15
N GLY A 84 -7.69 -10.96 0.77
CA GLY A 84 -7.09 -12.19 0.25
C GLY A 84 -7.20 -13.31 1.31
N PRO A 85 -7.36 -14.59 0.92
CA PRO A 85 -7.62 -15.67 1.86
C PRO A 85 -6.51 -15.74 2.91
N ALA A 86 -6.91 -15.56 4.16
CA ALA A 86 -6.04 -15.70 5.32
C ALA A 86 -5.60 -17.17 5.44
N SER A 87 -4.43 -17.48 4.90
CA SER A 87 -3.68 -18.67 5.28
C SER A 87 -2.26 -18.25 5.61
N TRP A 88 -2.08 -17.84 6.86
CA TRP A 88 -0.78 -17.63 7.49
C TRP A 88 -0.42 -18.93 8.21
N ARG A 89 0.61 -19.62 7.73
CA ARG A 89 1.42 -20.53 8.54
C ARG A 89 2.76 -19.88 8.79
#